data_AF-A0A1Q7CGW6-F1
#
_entry.id   AF-A0A1Q7CGW6-F1
#
_cell.length_a   1.000
_cell.length_b   1.000
_cell.length_c   1.000
_cell.angle_alpha   90.00
_cell.angle_beta   90.00
_cell.angle_gamma   90.00
#
_symmetry.space_group_name_H-M   'P 1'
#
loop_
_entity.id
_entity.type
_entity.pdbx_description
1 polymer ?
#
loop_
_entity_poly.entity_id
_entity_poly.type
_entity_poly.pdbx_seq_one_letter_code
_entity_poly.pdbx_strand_id
1 'polypeptide(L)' 'MVNLGGVNYIDSGGLGTLVALYTTVNNAGGSIKLANLTQRVGDLLQVTKLLTVFQVYDSEEQAVQSFSKTAAA' A
#
# COMPACT_ATOMS: atom_id res chain seq x y z
N MET A 1 1.67 -7.51 -2.82
CA MET A 1 1.33 -6.26 -3.54
C MET A 1 -0.18 -6.11 -3.53
N VAL A 2 -0.71 -4.89 -3.46
CA VAL A 2 -2.15 -4.61 -3.61
C VAL A 2 -2.34 -3.56 -4.71
N ASN A 3 -3.10 -3.89 -5.75
CA ASN A 3 -3.47 -2.95 -6.81
C ASN A 3 -4.79 -2.25 -6.45
N LEU A 4 -4.78 -0.92 -6.45
CA LEU A 4 -5.91 -0.06 -6.08
C LEU A 4 -6.51 0.69 -7.28
N GLY A 5 -6.13 0.36 -8.52
CA GLY A 5 -6.55 1.08 -9.73
C GLY A 5 -8.05 1.04 -10.00
N GLY A 6 -8.74 0.01 -9.52
CA GLY A 6 -10.20 -0.09 -9.57
C GLY A 6 -10.92 0.40 -8.31
N VAL A 7 -10.18 0.85 -7.28
CA VAL A 7 -10.72 1.20 -5.98
C VAL A 7 -11.01 2.69 -5.92
N ASN A 8 -12.30 3.03 -6.01
CA ASN A 8 -12.75 4.42 -5.99
C ASN A 8 -12.93 4.98 -4.57
N TYR A 9 -13.07 4.12 -3.56
CA TYR A 9 -13.27 4.53 -2.18
C TYR A 9 -12.86 3.44 -1.19
N ILE A 10 -12.34 3.85 -0.04
CA ILE A 10 -12.05 2.99 1.11
C ILE A 10 -12.69 3.66 2.32
N ASP A 11 -13.50 2.92 3.08
CA ASP A 11 -14.09 3.37 4.33
C ASP A 11 -13.15 3.12 5.52
N SER A 12 -13.60 3.49 6.73
CA SER A 12 -12.81 3.31 7.96
C SER A 12 -12.46 1.85 8.26
N GLY A 13 -13.35 0.90 7.94
CA GLY A 13 -13.10 -0.52 8.07
C GLY A 13 -12.01 -0.99 7.12
N GLY A 14 -12.10 -0.58 5.84
CA GLY A 14 -11.09 -0.91 4.83
C GLY A 14 -9.70 -0.40 5.18
N LEU A 15 -9.59 0.82 5.73
CA LEU A 15 -8.30 1.33 6.22
C LEU A 15 -7.77 0.54 7.41
N GLY A 16 -8.64 0.19 8.36
CA GLY A 16 -8.27 -0.66 9.50
C GLY A 16 -7.73 -2.01 9.05
N THR A 17 -8.35 -2.62 8.03
CA THR A 17 -7.86 -3.85 7.40
C THR A 17 -6.50 -3.63 6.72
N LEU A 18 -6.31 -2.54 5.97
CA LEU A 18 -5.04 -2.25 5.31
C LEU A 18 -3.89 -2.13 6.32
N VAL A 19 -4.12 -1.42 7.42
CA VAL A 19 -3.16 -1.25 8.51
C VAL A 19 -2.89 -2.59 9.21
N ALA A 20 -3.93 -3.37 9.52
CA ALA A 20 -3.77 -4.68 10.13
C ALA A 20 -2.93 -5.62 9.26
N LEU A 21 -3.23 -5.68 7.95
CA LEU A 21 -2.45 -6.44 6.98
C LEU A 21 -0.99 -5.97 6.95
N TYR A 22 -0.76 -4.66 6.90
CA TYR A 22 0.59 -4.10 6.94
C TYR A 22 1.35 -4.54 8.18
N THR A 23 0.74 -4.41 9.36
CA THR A 23 1.35 -4.82 10.62
C THR A 23 1.64 -6.31 10.65
N THR A 24 0.70 -7.16 10.21
CA THR A 24 0.90 -8.62 10.16
C THR A 24 2.05 -9.01 9.24
N VAL A 25 2.09 -8.45 8.02
CA VAL A 25 3.15 -8.76 7.05
C VAL A 25 4.49 -8.21 7.50
N ASN A 26 4.53 -6.99 8.04
CA ASN A 26 5.76 -6.38 8.57
C ASN A 26 6.32 -7.17 9.77
N ASN A 27 5.45 -7.63 10.68
CA ASN A 27 5.86 -8.48 11.80
C ASN A 27 6.40 -9.85 11.35
N ALA A 28 5.95 -10.34 10.20
CA ALA A 28 6.49 -11.54 9.57
C ALA A 28 7.79 -11.28 8.76
N GLY A 29 8.34 -10.06 8.79
CA GLY A 29 9.53 -9.67 8.01
C GLY A 29 9.23 -9.43 6.53
N GLY A 30 7.96 -9.39 6.13
CA GLY A 30 7.54 -9.07 4.78
C GLY A 30 7.33 -7.56 4.59
N SER A 31 6.93 -7.17 3.37
CA SER A 31 6.55 -5.80 3.08
C SER A 31 5.28 -5.75 2.23
N ILE A 32 4.41 -4.77 2.51
CA ILE A 32 3.25 -4.48 1.66
C ILE A 32 3.55 -3.27 0.78
N LYS A 33 3.16 -3.38 -0.48
CA LYS A 33 3.31 -2.35 -1.50
C LYS A 33 1.98 -2.12 -2.19
N LEU A 34 1.61 -0.86 -2.37
CA LEU A 34 0.37 -0.43 -3.02
C LEU A 34 0.70 0.08 -4.43
N ALA A 35 -0.14 -0.25 -5.41
CA ALA A 35 0.03 0.15 -6.81
C ALA A 35 -1.25 0.82 -7.34
N ASN A 36 -1.10 1.74 -8.29
CA ASN A 36 -2.21 2.44 -8.96
C ASN A 36 -3.23 3.06 -7.99
N LEU A 37 -2.79 3.89 -7.05
CA LEU A 37 -3.76 4.57 -6.19
C LEU A 37 -4.59 5.53 -7.03
N THR A 38 -5.91 5.48 -6.86
CA THR A 38 -6.78 6.56 -7.32
C THR A 38 -6.52 7.81 -6.49
N GLN A 39 -6.73 8.99 -7.07
CA GLN A 39 -6.52 10.27 -6.40
C GLN A 39 -7.24 10.32 -5.05
N ARG A 40 -8.48 9.83 -4.99
CA ARG A 40 -9.29 9.79 -3.77
C ARG A 40 -8.71 8.90 -2.66
N VAL A 41 -8.16 7.75 -3.03
CA VAL A 41 -7.51 6.85 -2.06
C VAL A 41 -6.17 7.44 -1.60
N GLY A 42 -5.42 8.08 -2.51
CA GLY A 42 -4.20 8.82 -2.19
C GLY A 42 -4.44 9.95 -1.19
N ASP A 43 -5.41 10.83 -1.45
CA ASP A 43 -5.82 11.92 -0.55
C ASP A 43 -6.19 11.38 0.84
N LEU A 44 -6.97 10.30 0.88
CA LEU A 44 -7.41 9.70 2.13
C LEU A 44 -6.23 9.12 2.93
N LEU A 45 -5.30 8.40 2.27
CA LEU A 45 -4.08 7.91 2.90
C LEU A 45 -3.14 9.05 3.35
N GLN A 46 -3.13 10.17 2.63
CA GLN A 46 -2.33 11.35 2.97
C GLN A 46 -2.88 12.03 4.23
N VAL A 47 -4.20 12.23 4.31
CA VAL A 47 -4.87 12.81 5.49
C VAL A 47 -4.64 11.94 6.72
N THR A 48 -4.69 10.62 6.58
CA THR A 48 -4.45 9.68 7.69
C THR A 48 -2.97 9.43 7.97
N LYS A 49 -2.05 10.11 7.27
CA LYS A 49 -0.59 9.91 7.36
C LYS A 49 -0.13 8.46 7.10
N LEU A 50 -0.99 7.66 6.46
CA LEU A 50 -0.66 6.29 6.08
C LEU A 50 0.20 6.26 4.81
N LEU A 51 0.15 7.30 4.00
CA LEU A 51 0.99 7.43 2.81
C LEU A 51 2.50 7.35 3.14
N THR A 52 2.93 7.75 4.33
CA THR A 52 4.33 7.62 4.77
C THR A 52 4.67 6.24 5.33
N VAL A 53 3.65 5.43 5.64
CA VAL A 53 3.80 4.07 6.17
C VAL A 53 3.83 3.07 5.01
N PHE A 54 2.97 3.27 4.01
CA PHE A 54 2.90 2.40 2.85
C PHE A 54 3.89 2.82 1.75
N GLN A 55 4.52 1.83 1.13
CA GLN A 55 5.24 2.05 -0.12
C GLN A 55 4.24 2.05 -1.27
N VAL A 56 4.09 3.22 -1.90
CA VAL A 56 3.13 3.47 -2.98
C VAL A 56 3.87 3.63 -4.31
N TYR A 57 3.31 3.03 -5.37
CA TYR A 57 3.83 3.11 -6.72
C TYR A 57 2.71 3.45 -7.71
N ASP A 58 3.07 4.14 -8.78
CA ASP A 58 2.13 4.54 -9.83
C ASP A 58 1.69 3.37 -10.71
N SER A 59 2.53 2.33 -10.87
CA SER A 59 2.20 1.14 -11.65
C SER A 59 2.46 -0.18 -10.92
N GLU A 60 1.78 -1.24 -11.38
CA GLU A 60 2.01 -2.61 -10.88
C GLU A 60 3.45 -3.05 -11.11
N GLU A 61 4.01 -2.71 -12.27
CA GLU A 61 5.38 -3.07 -12.64
C GLU A 61 6.40 -2.49 -11.66
N GLN A 62 6.25 -1.22 -11.29
CA GLN A 62 7.12 -0.58 -10.28
C GLN A 62 6.97 -1.22 -8.90
N ALA A 63 5.73 -1.53 -8.51
CA ALA A 63 5.46 -2.21 -7.25
C ALA A 63 6.05 -3.63 -7.21
N VAL A 64 6.02 -4.37 -8.32
CA VAL A 64 6.66 -5.70 -8.43
C VAL A 64 8.18 -5.59 -8.36
N GLN A 65 8.77 -4.70 -9.17
CA GLN A 65 10.24 -4.52 -9.23
C GLN A 65 10.84 -4.13 -7.87
N SER A 66 10.11 -3.37 -7.07
CA SER A 66 10.59 -2.98 -5.75
C SER A 66 10.64 -4.13 -4.75
N PHE A 67 9.93 -5.26 -4.94
CA PHE A 67 10.14 -6.47 -4.11
C PHE A 67 11.54 -7.07 -4.33
N SER A 68 12.02 -7.09 -5.57
CA SER A 68 13.38 -7.55 -5.89
C SER A 68 14.44 -6.63 -5.27
N LYS A 69 14.16 -5.34 -5.12
CA LYS A 69 15.07 -4.38 -4.48
C LYS A 69 15.10 -4.50 -2.95
N THR A 70 14.00 -4.95 -2.33
CA THR A 70 13.91 -5.20 -0.88
C THR A 70 14.52 -6.54 -0.47
N ALA A 71 14.51 -7.56 -1.34
CA ALA A 71 15.05 -8.89 -1.03
C ALA A 71 16.60 -8.96 -1.00
N ALA A 72 17.30 -7.88 -1.35
CA ALA A 72 18.76 -7.81 -1.43
C ALA A 72 19.41 -7.03 -0.26
N ALA A 73 18.68 -6.82 0.85
CA ALA A 73 19.16 -6.11 2.03
C ALA A 73 19.15 -7.02 3.27
#